data_AF-A0A0G0D005-F1
#
_entry.id   AF-A0A0G0D005-F1
#
_cell.length_a   1.000
_cell.length_b   1.000
_cell.length_c   1.000
_cell.angle_alpha   90.00
_cell.angle_beta   90.00
_cell.angle_gamma   90.00
#
_symmetry.space_group_name_H-M   'P 1'
#
loop_
_entity.id
_entity.type
_entity.pdbx_description
1 polymer ?
#
loop_
_entity_poly.entity_id
_entity_poly.type
_entity_poly.pdbx_seq_one_letter_code
_entity_poly.pdbx_strand_id
1 'polypeptide(L)'
;MFYVIIYTILFSIVTVISILLTGSRAFISGGELSPAKIIKMLFDWHFILGAGFAFSARLLFVMINNSLLKIPHLAQSSTTITMFITSIAMVFVIIANYYFLGEKINTTQGIGAFVILFGIFLITR
;
A
#
# COMPACT_ATOMS: atom_id res chain seq x y z
N MET A 1 -12.31 13.16 12.74
CA MET A 1 -12.58 11.79 12.22
C MET A 1 -12.88 11.76 10.72
N PHE A 2 -13.79 12.59 10.19
CA PHE A 2 -14.11 12.62 8.74
C PHE A 2 -12.90 12.75 7.81
N TYR A 3 -11.96 13.66 8.11
CA TYR A 3 -10.71 13.81 7.35
C TYR A 3 -9.83 12.55 7.36
N VAL A 4 -9.76 11.85 8.49
CA VAL A 4 -8.99 10.60 8.61
C VAL A 4 -9.57 9.52 7.71
N ILE A 5 -10.91 9.40 7.67
CA ILE A 5 -11.60 8.45 6.80
C ILE A 5 -11.32 8.77 5.33
N ILE A 6 -11.45 10.03 4.91
CA ILE A 6 -11.16 10.46 3.54
C ILE A 6 -9.71 10.15 3.17
N TYR A 7 -8.75 10.53 4.00
CA TYR A 7 -7.34 10.28 3.71
C TYR A 7 -7.01 8.79 3.68
N THR A 8 -7.68 7.98 4.50
CA THR A 8 -7.54 6.52 4.50
C THR A 8 -8.02 5.89 3.19
N ILE A 9 -9.19 6.34 2.70
CA ILE A 9 -9.75 5.86 1.43
C ILE A 9 -8.82 6.26 0.28
N LEU A 10 -8.42 7.54 0.23
CA LEU A 10 -7.50 8.04 -0.79
C LEU A 10 -6.16 7.30 -0.75
N PHE A 11 -5.61 7.08 0.45
CA PHE A 11 -4.37 6.33 0.64
C PHE A 11 -4.48 4.93 0.05
N SER A 12 -5.56 4.21 0.38
CA SER A 12 -5.78 2.85 -0.11
C SER A 12 -5.90 2.79 -1.63
N ILE A 13 -6.68 3.71 -2.24
CA ILE A 13 -6.84 3.78 -3.69
C ILE A 13 -5.51 4.07 -4.39
N VAL A 14 -4.79 5.09 -3.92
CA VAL A 14 -3.51 5.51 -4.49
C VAL A 14 -2.46 4.40 -4.36
N THR A 15 -2.41 3.70 -3.22
CA THR A 15 -1.53 2.56 -3.01
C THR A 15 -1.85 1.40 -3.96
N VAL A 16 -3.13 1.04 -4.12
CA VAL A 16 -3.55 -0.02 -5.05
C VAL A 16 -3.15 0.33 -6.48
N ILE A 17 -3.47 1.55 -6.95
CA ILE A 17 -3.13 1.99 -8.31
C ILE A 17 -1.62 1.95 -8.54
N SER A 18 -0.82 2.44 -7.57
CA SER A 18 0.65 2.40 -7.65
C SER A 18 1.17 0.97 -7.85
N ILE A 19 0.64 0.01 -7.08
CA ILE A 19 1.06 -1.38 -7.13
C ILE A 19 0.60 -2.06 -8.42
N LEU A 20 -0.60 -1.77 -8.91
CA LEU A 20 -1.07 -2.32 -10.18
C LEU A 20 -0.25 -1.83 -11.38
N LEU A 21 0.14 -0.55 -11.39
CA LEU A 21 0.95 0.03 -12.45
C LEU A 21 2.39 -0.53 -12.45
N THR A 22 3.00 -0.67 -11.28
CA THR A 22 4.38 -1.16 -11.13
C THR A 22 4.49 -2.69 -11.15
N GLY A 23 3.44 -3.40 -10.74
CA GLY A 23 3.35 -4.85 -10.66
C GLY A 23 2.94 -5.53 -11.97
N SER A 24 2.69 -4.78 -13.05
CA SER A 24 2.29 -5.38 -14.32
C SER A 24 3.37 -6.36 -14.81
N ARG A 25 2.97 -7.61 -15.10
CA ARG A 25 3.91 -8.65 -15.51
C ARG A 25 4.70 -8.27 -16.77
N ALA A 26 4.11 -7.50 -17.67
CA ALA A 26 4.80 -6.94 -18.83
C ALA A 26 6.03 -6.09 -18.47
N PHE A 27 6.04 -5.51 -17.27
CA PHE A 27 7.13 -4.71 -16.72
C PHE A 27 8.23 -5.57 -16.08
N ILE A 28 7.85 -6.68 -15.45
CA ILE A 28 8.73 -7.53 -14.63
C ILE A 28 9.24 -8.76 -15.39
N SER A 29 8.47 -9.32 -16.33
CA SER A 29 8.74 -10.63 -16.96
C SER A 29 9.67 -10.57 -18.18
N GLY A 30 10.17 -9.40 -18.53
CA GLY A 30 11.05 -9.22 -19.69
C GLY A 30 12.51 -9.54 -19.37
N GLY A 31 12.88 -10.78 -19.04
CA GLY A 31 14.27 -11.26 -18.90
C GLY A 31 15.13 -10.59 -17.81
N GLU A 32 16.40 -11.02 -17.69
CA GLU A 32 17.34 -10.56 -16.65
C GLU A 32 17.34 -9.02 -16.50
N LEU A 33 17.27 -8.56 -15.24
CA LEU A 33 17.37 -7.16 -14.84
C LEU A 33 18.78 -6.61 -15.12
N SER A 34 19.07 -6.38 -16.39
CA SER A 34 20.27 -5.68 -16.84
C SER A 34 20.23 -4.22 -16.37
N PRO A 35 21.35 -3.61 -15.97
CA PRO A 35 21.43 -2.19 -15.61
C PRO A 35 20.84 -1.25 -16.68
N ALA A 36 20.97 -1.60 -17.96
CA ALA A 36 20.40 -0.84 -19.07
C ALA A 36 18.85 -0.87 -19.08
N LYS A 37 18.26 -2.01 -18.67
CA LYS A 37 16.80 -2.12 -18.51
C LYS A 37 16.31 -1.33 -17.30
N ILE A 38 17.03 -1.33 -16.19
CA ILE A 38 16.67 -0.53 -15.01
C ILE A 38 16.59 0.96 -15.37
N ILE A 39 17.57 1.48 -16.11
CA ILE A 39 17.53 2.87 -16.57
C ILE A 39 16.33 3.12 -17.49
N LYS A 40 16.07 2.24 -18.46
CA LYS A 40 14.89 2.35 -19.34
C LYS A 40 13.58 2.29 -18.53
N MET A 41 13.55 1.48 -17.48
CA MET A 41 12.43 1.28 -16.57
C MET A 41 12.10 2.57 -15.80
N LEU A 42 13.13 3.32 -15.37
CA LEU A 42 12.95 4.62 -14.69
C LEU A 42 12.28 5.68 -15.58
N PHE A 43 12.41 5.55 -16.90
CA PHE A 43 11.78 6.45 -17.88
C PHE A 43 10.46 5.93 -18.45
N ASP A 44 9.99 4.75 -18.02
CA ASP A 44 8.70 4.24 -18.44
C ASP A 44 7.54 4.99 -17.76
N TRP A 45 6.51 5.32 -18.52
CA TRP A 45 5.34 6.03 -18.03
C TRP A 45 4.60 5.26 -16.91
N HIS A 46 4.55 3.93 -16.97
CA HIS A 46 3.94 3.11 -15.91
C HIS A 46 4.70 3.24 -14.60
N PHE A 47 6.04 3.30 -14.67
CA PHE A 47 6.88 3.49 -13.49
C PHE A 47 6.79 4.90 -12.94
N ILE A 48 6.85 5.92 -13.79
CA ILE A 48 6.76 7.32 -13.35
C ILE A 48 5.40 7.60 -12.70
N LEU A 49 4.30 7.14 -13.30
CA LEU A 49 2.98 7.24 -12.70
C LEU A 49 2.89 6.42 -11.41
N GLY A 50 3.36 5.17 -11.44
CA GLY A 50 3.39 4.30 -10.26
C GLY A 50 4.16 4.93 -9.10
N ALA A 51 5.32 5.54 -9.38
CA ALA A 51 6.14 6.26 -8.43
C ALA A 51 5.45 7.54 -7.92
N GLY A 52 4.75 8.27 -8.80
CA GLY A 52 3.91 9.41 -8.43
C GLY A 52 2.82 9.03 -7.43
N PHE A 53 2.06 7.97 -7.72
CA PHE A 53 1.07 7.43 -6.79
C PHE A 53 1.73 6.91 -5.50
N ALA A 54 2.89 6.24 -5.57
CA ALA A 54 3.61 5.79 -4.38
C ALA A 54 4.01 6.97 -3.48
N PHE A 55 4.47 8.07 -4.08
CA PHE A 55 4.82 9.29 -3.36
C PHE A 55 3.57 9.94 -2.73
N SER A 56 2.47 10.04 -3.48
CA SER A 56 1.20 10.54 -2.95
C SER A 56 0.67 9.69 -1.79
N ALA A 57 0.82 8.36 -1.84
CA ALA A 57 0.48 7.49 -0.70
C ALA A 57 1.29 7.84 0.54
N ARG A 58 2.59 8.17 0.40
CA ARG A 58 3.41 8.58 1.54
C ARG A 58 3.02 9.95 2.09
N LEU A 59 2.63 10.90 1.23
CA LEU A 59 2.07 12.17 1.68
C LEU A 59 0.76 11.95 2.46
N LEU A 60 -0.15 11.13 1.95
CA LEU A 60 -1.41 10.82 2.61
C LEU A 60 -1.19 10.11 3.95
N PHE A 61 -0.21 9.22 4.04
CA PHE A 61 0.19 8.59 5.31
C PHE A 61 0.63 9.62 6.36
N VAL A 62 1.43 10.62 5.98
CA VAL A 62 1.83 11.71 6.87
C VAL A 62 0.62 12.56 7.26
N MET A 63 -0.28 12.85 6.32
CA MET A 63 -1.51 13.62 6.59
C MET A 63 -2.48 12.89 7.52
N ILE A 64 -2.59 11.56 7.43
CA ILE A 64 -3.36 10.71 8.35
C ILE A 64 -2.78 10.84 9.76
N ASN A 65 -1.47 10.61 9.92
CA ASN A 65 -0.80 10.72 11.21
C ASN A 65 -0.95 12.13 11.82
N ASN A 66 -0.73 13.18 11.03
CA ASN A 66 -0.91 14.56 11.47
C ASN A 66 -2.36 14.84 11.93
N SER A 67 -3.34 14.31 11.19
CA SER A 67 -4.75 14.46 11.54
C SER A 67 -5.12 13.71 12.82
N LEU A 68 -4.49 12.56 13.09
CA LEU A 68 -4.68 11.77 14.31
C LEU A 68 -4.01 12.42 15.53
N LEU A 69 -2.83 13.04 15.35
CA LEU A 69 -2.14 13.79 16.41
C LEU A 69 -2.93 15.00 16.91
N LYS A 70 -3.78 15.60 16.06
CA LYS A 70 -4.66 16.71 16.43
C LYS A 70 -5.85 16.30 17.29
N ILE A 71 -6.08 15.00 17.51
CA ILE A 71 -7.19 14.50 18.33
C ILE A 71 -6.62 14.02 19.67
N PRO A 72 -6.89 14.69 20.81
CA PRO A 72 -6.20 14.44 22.08
C PRO A 72 -6.34 13.01 22.62
N HIS A 73 -7.46 12.33 22.35
CA HIS A 73 -7.63 10.90 22.69
C HIS A 73 -6.78 9.98 21.79
N LEU A 74 -6.59 10.32 20.51
CA LEU A 74 -5.98 9.42 19.51
C LEU A 74 -4.50 9.74 19.24
N ALA A 75 -3.99 10.85 19.78
CA ALA A 75 -2.64 11.33 19.53
C ALA A 75 -1.57 10.34 20.01
N GLN A 76 -1.77 9.72 21.19
CA GLN A 76 -0.82 8.73 21.74
C GLN A 76 -0.74 7.44 20.91
N SER A 77 -1.78 7.12 20.15
CA SER A 77 -1.86 5.90 19.32
C SER A 77 -1.88 6.21 17.82
N SER A 78 -1.56 7.45 17.42
CA SER A 78 -1.67 7.92 16.03
C SER A 78 -0.90 7.07 15.03
N THR A 79 0.34 6.70 15.37
CA THR A 79 1.17 5.81 14.56
C THR A 79 0.60 4.39 14.49
N THR A 80 0.09 3.86 15.60
CA THR A 80 -0.52 2.52 15.68
C THR A 80 -1.80 2.44 14.85
N ILE A 81 -2.65 3.46 14.91
CA ILE A 81 -3.88 3.56 14.11
C ILE A 81 -3.53 3.63 12.62
N THR A 82 -2.50 4.40 12.25
CA THR A 82 -2.07 4.48 10.85
C THR A 82 -1.46 3.16 10.35
N MET A 83 -0.74 2.43 11.20
CA MET A 83 -0.27 1.07 10.91
C MET A 83 -1.44 0.11 10.67
N PHE A 84 -2.49 0.19 11.49
CA PHE A 84 -3.70 -0.61 11.31
C PHE A 84 -4.40 -0.29 9.98
N ILE A 85 -4.56 1.01 9.65
CA ILE A 85 -5.08 1.46 8.36
C ILE A 85 -4.26 0.89 7.19
N THR A 86 -2.93 0.95 7.28
CA THR A 86 -2.03 0.44 6.24
C THR A 86 -2.18 -1.08 6.05
N SER A 87 -2.39 -1.79 7.14
CA SER A 87 -2.57 -3.25 7.13
C SER A 87 -3.90 -3.64 6.49
N ILE A 88 -4.96 -2.85 6.70
CA ILE A 88 -6.23 -3.02 5.98
C ILE A 88 -6.05 -2.70 4.49
N ALA A 89 -5.33 -1.64 4.14
CA ALA A 89 -5.03 -1.30 2.74
C ALA A 89 -4.31 -2.45 2.01
N MET A 90 -3.47 -3.21 2.70
CA MET A 90 -2.83 -4.41 2.16
C MET A 90 -3.84 -5.48 1.71
N VAL A 91 -4.97 -5.64 2.41
CA VAL A 91 -6.03 -6.58 1.98
C VAL A 91 -6.62 -6.16 0.63
N PHE A 92 -6.85 -4.86 0.43
CA PHE A 92 -7.33 -4.34 -0.85
C PHE A 92 -6.31 -4.52 -1.98
N VAL A 93 -5.02 -4.37 -1.68
CA VAL A 93 -3.93 -4.65 -2.64
C VAL A 93 -3.92 -6.12 -3.03
N ILE A 94 -4.04 -7.04 -2.08
CA ILE A 94 -4.10 -8.48 -2.34
C ILE A 94 -5.26 -8.82 -3.28
N ILE A 95 -6.46 -8.27 -3.01
CA ILE A 95 -7.64 -8.47 -3.84
C ILE A 95 -7.42 -7.90 -5.24
N ALA A 96 -6.87 -6.69 -5.34
CA ALA A 96 -6.59 -6.05 -6.61
C ALA A 96 -5.56 -6.84 -7.44
N ASN A 97 -4.50 -7.35 -6.81
CA ASN A 97 -3.50 -8.19 -7.49
C ASN A 97 -4.11 -9.49 -8.01
N TYR A 98 -5.05 -10.10 -7.29
CA TYR A 98 -5.77 -11.28 -7.75
C TYR A 98 -6.58 -10.99 -9.02
N TYR A 99 -7.34 -9.89 -9.06
CA TYR A 99 -8.22 -9.56 -10.18
C TYR A 99 -7.47 -8.95 -11.39
N PHE A 100 -6.55 -8.02 -11.17
CA PHE A 100 -5.91 -7.25 -12.24
C PHE A 100 -4.58 -7.85 -12.73
N LEU A 101 -3.80 -8.46 -11.84
CA LEU A 101 -2.50 -9.05 -12.18
C LEU A 101 -2.55 -10.58 -12.31
N GLY A 102 -3.68 -11.20 -11.96
CA GLY A 102 -3.84 -12.65 -11.94
C GLY A 102 -2.90 -13.35 -10.96
N GLU A 103 -2.40 -12.62 -9.94
CA GLU A 103 -1.54 -13.17 -8.91
C GLU A 103 -2.38 -13.88 -7.84
N LYS A 104 -2.16 -15.19 -7.70
CA LYS A 104 -2.88 -15.99 -6.71
C LYS A 104 -2.01 -16.16 -5.47
N ILE A 105 -2.55 -15.76 -4.34
CA ILE A 105 -1.94 -16.00 -3.04
C ILE A 105 -2.18 -17.46 -2.65
N ASN A 106 -1.12 -18.15 -2.25
CA ASN A 106 -1.21 -19.52 -1.74
C ASN A 106 -1.82 -19.52 -0.32
N THR A 107 -2.50 -20.60 0.08
CA THR A 107 -3.13 -20.74 1.40
C THR A 107 -2.16 -20.43 2.54
N THR A 108 -0.89 -20.83 2.42
CA THR A 108 0.16 -20.50 3.40
C THR A 108 0.43 -19.00 3.53
N GLN A 109 0.46 -18.26 2.41
CA GLN A 109 0.63 -16.81 2.41
C GLN A 109 -0.62 -16.11 2.97
N GLY A 110 -1.82 -16.66 2.71
CA GLY A 110 -3.07 -16.18 3.31
C GLY A 110 -3.10 -16.34 4.83
N ILE A 111 -2.68 -17.51 5.34
CA ILE A 111 -2.53 -17.75 6.78
C ILE A 111 -1.47 -16.80 7.38
N GLY A 112 -0.33 -16.60 6.70
CA GLY A 112 0.68 -15.65 7.13
C GLY A 112 0.16 -14.22 7.22
N ALA A 113 -0.57 -13.75 6.21
CA ALA A 113 -1.21 -12.43 6.23
C ALA A 113 -2.22 -12.30 7.38
N PHE A 114 -3.01 -13.35 7.66
CA PHE A 114 -3.95 -13.38 8.78
C PHE A 114 -3.23 -13.27 10.14
N VAL A 115 -2.14 -14.01 10.34
CA VAL A 115 -1.34 -13.95 11.59
C VAL A 115 -0.78 -12.54 11.81
N ILE A 116 -0.28 -11.88 10.77
CA ILE A 116 0.21 -10.50 10.86
C ILE A 116 -0.92 -9.55 11.25
N LEU A 117 -2.07 -9.62 10.56
CA LEU A 117 -3.24 -8.79 10.86
C LEU A 117 -3.74 -8.99 12.28
N PHE A 118 -3.78 -10.25 12.74
CA PHE A 118 -4.18 -10.60 14.09
C PHE A 118 -3.18 -10.09 15.15
N GLY A 119 -1.88 -10.21 14.88
CA GLY A 119 -0.83 -9.65 15.75
C GLY A 119 -0.95 -8.14 15.90
N ILE A 120 -1.21 -7.42 14.81
CA ILE A 120 -1.44 -5.97 14.84
C ILE A 120 -2.70 -5.63 15.64
N PHE A 121 -3.78 -6.40 15.49
CA PHE A 121 -5.00 -6.24 16.28
C PHE A 121 -4.76 -6.41 17.78
N LEU A 122 -3.97 -7.42 18.19
CA LEU A 122 -3.61 -7.63 19.59
C LEU A 122 -2.78 -6.51 20.19
N ILE A 123 -1.84 -5.93 19.43
CA ILE A 123 -1.01 -4.79 19.88
C ILE A 123 -1.86 -3.51 20.04
N THR A 124 -2.92 -3.39 19.24
CA THR A 124 -3.76 -2.17 19.20
C THR A 124 -4.84 -2.17 20.28
N ARG A 125 -5.07 -3.30 20.96
CA ARG A 125 -6.07 -3.45 22.03
C ARG A 125 -5.43 -3.36 23.41
#